data_AF-A0A3D6CA95-F1
#
_entry.id   AF-A0A3D6CA95-F1
#
_cell.length_a   1.000
_cell.length_b   1.000
_cell.length_c   1.000
_cell.angle_alpha   90.00
_cell.angle_beta   90.00
_cell.angle_gamma   90.00
#
_symmetry.space_group_name_H-M   'P 1'
#
loop_
_entity.id
_entity.type
_entity.pdbx_description
1 polymer ?
#
loop_
_entity_poly.entity_id
_entity_poly.type
_entity_poly.pdbx_seq_one_letter_code
_entity_poly.pdbx_strand_id
1 'polypeptide(L)' 'DGHTDKIPINNEFFASNWELSVARAVSVVRFLNSLGIPGNRMAAAGFSKYYPIDPADTPEALRKNRRIEIKLTSQ' A
#
# COMPACT_ATOMS: atom_id res chain seq x y z
N ASP A 1 1.73 -5.29 0.52
CA ASP A 1 2.47 -4.03 0.76
C ASP A 1 1.78 -2.87 0.09
N GLY A 2 1.46 -1.82 0.85
CA GLY A 2 0.88 -0.59 0.34
C GLY A 2 1.92 0.50 0.18
N HIS A 3 1.79 1.29 -0.89
CA HIS A 3 2.71 2.35 -1.22
C HIS A 3 1.99 3.61 -1.69
N THR A 4 2.63 4.75 -1.50
CA THR A 4 2.18 6.05 -2.04
C THR A 4 3.23 6.60 -2.99
N ASP A 5 2.89 7.68 -3.69
CA ASP A 5 3.89 8.54 -4.30
C ASP A 5 4.45 9.54 -3.27
N LYS A 6 5.30 10.45 -3.76
CA LYS A 6 6.03 11.44 -2.94
C LYS A 6 5.19 12.61 -2.44
N ILE A 7 4.01 12.85 -3.01
CA ILE A 7 3.13 13.96 -2.62
C ILE A 7 2.63 13.68 -1.19
N PRO A 8 2.86 14.59 -0.23
CA PRO A 8 2.36 14.41 1.13
C PRO A 8 0.83 14.40 1.16
N ILE A 9 0.24 13.42 1.85
CA ILE A 9 -1.16 13.48 2.27
C ILE A 9 -1.24 13.99 3.71
N ASN A 10 -2.22 14.83 3.98
CA ASN A 10 -2.63 15.25 5.32
C ASN A 10 -4.09 15.71 5.23
N ASN A 11 -5.02 14.88 5.69
CA ASN A 11 -6.45 15.18 5.69
C ASN A 11 -7.15 14.56 6.92
N GLU A 12 -8.46 14.73 7.02
CA GLU A 12 -9.27 14.24 8.15
C GLU A 12 -9.19 12.73 8.40
N PHE A 13 -8.83 11.94 7.36
CA PHE A 13 -8.75 10.48 7.45
C PHE A 13 -7.32 9.96 7.64
N PHE A 14 -6.32 10.66 7.08
CA PHE A 14 -4.93 10.22 7.06
C PHE A 14 -3.99 11.38 7.35
N ALA A 15 -3.26 11.26 8.46
CA ALA A 15 -2.26 12.24 8.88
C ALA A 15 -1.01 12.24 7.99
N SER A 16 -0.65 11.10 7.39
CA SER A 16 0.50 10.99 6.49
C SER A 16 0.37 9.83 5.49
N ASN A 17 1.36 9.76 4.59
CA ASN A 17 1.49 8.66 3.63
C ASN A 17 1.71 7.31 4.31
N TRP A 18 2.20 7.28 5.56
CA TRP A 18 2.27 6.06 6.35
C TRP A 18 0.88 5.49 6.60
N GLU A 19 -0.03 6.27 7.18
CA GLU A 19 -1.39 5.84 7.50
C GLU A 19 -2.14 5.44 6.23
N LEU A 20 -2.05 6.22 5.15
CA LEU A 20 -2.69 5.89 3.88
C LEU A 20 -2.17 4.56 3.31
N SER A 21 -0.85 4.35 3.30
CA SER A 21 -0.26 3.15 2.73
C SER A 21 -0.66 1.89 3.49
N VAL A 22 -0.66 1.94 4.83
CA VAL A 22 -1.08 0.84 5.70
C VAL A 22 -2.57 0.56 5.54
N ALA A 23 -3.42 1.60 5.56
CA ALA A 23 -4.87 1.46 5.44
C ALA A 23 -5.26 0.76 4.12
N ARG A 24 -4.63 1.13 3.00
CA ARG A 24 -4.84 0.47 1.71
C ARG A 24 -4.45 -1.00 1.74
N ALA A 25 -3.30 -1.35 2.34
CA ALA A 25 -2.87 -2.73 2.47
C ALA A 25 -3.82 -3.57 3.35
N VAL A 26 -4.29 -3.01 4.46
CA VAL A 26 -5.29 -3.65 5.34
C VAL A 26 -6.61 -3.89 4.60
N SER A 27 -7.06 -2.94 3.78
CA SER A 27 -8.27 -3.10 2.97
C SER A 27 -8.18 -4.33 2.05
N VAL A 28 -7.01 -4.57 1.43
CA VAL A 28 -6.79 -5.74 0.58
C VAL A 28 -6.76 -7.03 1.38
N VAL A 29 -6.10 -7.06 2.55
CA VAL A 29 -6.11 -8.24 3.43
C VAL A 29 -7.53 -8.57 3.89
N ARG A 30 -8.34 -7.57 4.28
CA ARG A 30 -9.75 -7.78 4.64
C ARG A 30 -10.57 -8.33 3.48
N PHE A 31 -10.36 -7.81 2.28
CA PHE A 31 -11.01 -8.34 1.08
C PHE A 31 -10.62 -9.80 0.82
N LEU A 32 -9.33 -10.14 0.83
CA LEU A 32 -8.87 -11.51 0.64
C LEU A 32 -9.38 -12.47 1.73
N ASN A 33 -9.47 -11.99 2.97
CA ASN A 33 -10.06 -12.76 4.07
C ASN A 33 -11.56 -13.04 3.82
N SER A 34 -12.31 -12.06 3.30
CA SER A 34 -13.71 -12.27 2.90
C SER A 34 -13.89 -13.27 1.76
N LEU A 35 -12.84 -13.52 0.96
CA LEU A 35 -12.80 -14.57 -0.07
C LEU A 35 -12.33 -15.94 0.49
N GLY A 36 -12.12 -16.05 1.80
CA GLY A 36 -11.77 -17.31 2.47
C GLY A 36 -10.28 -17.56 2.67
N ILE A 37 -9.40 -16.60 2.35
CA ILE A 37 -7.97 -16.75 2.68
C ILE A 37 -7.76 -16.63 4.20
N PRO A 38 -7.12 -17.61 4.86
CA PRO A 38 -6.91 -17.57 6.31
C PRO A 38 -6.10 -16.36 6.74
N GLY A 39 -6.61 -15.60 7.73
CA GLY A 39 -5.97 -14.36 8.20
C GLY A 39 -4.57 -14.57 8.77
N ASN A 40 -4.32 -15.73 9.39
CA ASN A 40 -3.01 -16.11 9.92
C ASN A 40 -1.94 -16.39 8.83
N ARG A 41 -2.33 -16.39 7.55
CA ARG A 41 -1.41 -16.52 6.40
C ARG A 41 -1.12 -15.19 5.71
N MET A 42 -1.64 -14.08 6.23
CA MET A 42 -1.54 -12.77 5.59
C MET A 42 -0.99 -11.72 6.55
N ALA A 43 -0.22 -10.79 6.00
CA ALA A 43 0.22 -9.59 6.70
C ALA A 43 -0.02 -8.37 5.81
N ALA A 44 -0.36 -7.24 6.43
CA ALA A 44 -0.43 -5.95 5.76
C ALA A 44 0.75 -5.09 6.22
N ALA A 45 1.54 -4.60 5.28
CA ALA A 45 2.60 -3.63 5.52
C ALA A 45 2.40 -2.39 4.65
N GLY A 46 2.74 -1.22 5.18
CA GLY A 46 2.75 0.04 4.45
C GLY A 46 4.16 0.61 4.40
N PHE A 47 4.56 1.14 3.26
CA PHE A 47 5.92 1.63 2.99
C PHE A 47 5.95 3.11 2.63
N SER A 48 4.81 3.80 2.72
CA SER A 48 4.70 5.23 2.41
C SER A 48 5.30 5.53 1.02
N LYS A 49 6.02 6.65 0.91
CA LYS A 49 6.69 7.13 -0.31
C LYS A 49 8.11 6.58 -0.54
N TYR A 50 8.64 5.77 0.39
CA TYR A 50 10.08 5.49 0.46
C TYR A 50 10.57 4.41 -0.52
N TYR A 51 9.66 3.75 -1.24
CA TYR A 51 9.99 2.70 -2.21
C TYR A 51 9.32 2.98 -3.57
N PRO A 52 9.75 4.02 -4.30
CA PRO A 52 9.25 4.29 -5.65
C PRO A 52 9.75 3.24 -6.64
N ILE A 53 8.88 2.85 -7.57
CA ILE A 53 9.22 1.97 -8.71
C ILE A 53 9.50 2.77 -9.98
N ASP A 54 9.05 4.02 -10.03
CA ASP A 54 9.32 4.96 -11.12
C ASP A 54 9.77 6.30 -10.49
N PRO A 55 11.06 6.70 -10.63
CA PRO A 55 11.59 7.90 -9.99
C PRO A 55 11.23 9.19 -10.74
N ALA A 56 10.60 9.10 -11.92
CA ALA A 56 10.25 10.28 -12.70
C ALA A 56 9.20 11.17 -12.00
N ASP A 57 9.19 12.45 -12.34
CA ASP A 57 8.24 13.43 -11.80
C ASP A 57 7.09 13.69 -12.78
N THR A 58 6.44 12.61 -13.22
CA THR A 58 5.30 12.68 -14.14
C THR A 58 4.02 12.15 -13.47
N PRO A 59 2.83 12.60 -13.90
CA PRO A 59 1.56 12.04 -13.42
C PRO A 59 1.48 10.51 -13.52
N GLU A 60 2.06 9.95 -14.58
CA GLU A 60 2.15 8.51 -14.83
C GLU A 60 3.02 7.81 -13.78
N ALA A 61 4.20 8.36 -13.47
CA ALA A 61 5.10 7.81 -12.47
C ALA A 61 4.49 7.88 -11.06
N LEU A 62 3.86 9.01 -10.70
CA LEU A 62 3.13 9.14 -9.44
C LEU A 62 2.03 8.08 -9.34
N ARG A 63 1.25 7.88 -10.40
CA ARG A 63 0.21 6.84 -10.43
C ARG A 63 0.78 5.43 -10.26
N LYS A 64 1.88 5.10 -10.93
CA LYS A 64 2.56 3.80 -10.77
C LYS A 64 3.04 3.58 -9.34
N ASN A 65 3.56 4.61 -8.69
CA ASN A 65 4.07 4.51 -7.32
C ASN A 65 2.95 4.25 -6.28
N ARG A 66 1.71 4.70 -6.53
CA ARG A 66 0.50 4.44 -5.70
C ARG A 66 -0.07 3.02 -5.88
N ARG A 67 0.76 1.98 -5.77
CA ARG A 67 0.38 0.56 -5.97
C ARG A 67 0.20 -0.25 -4.69
N ILE A 68 -0.40 -1.42 -4.84
CA ILE A 68 -0.38 -2.51 -3.86
C ILE A 68 0.44 -3.66 -4.45
N GLU A 69 1.37 -4.20 -3.67
CA GLU A 69 2.13 -5.41 -4.02
C GLU A 69 1.67 -6.58 -3.15
N ILE A 70 1.45 -7.75 -3.76
CA ILE A 70 1.17 -9.00 -3.05
C ILE A 70 2.39 -9.90 -3.20
N LYS A 71 2.98 -10.30 -2.08
CA LYS A 71 4.15 -11.19 -2.05
C LYS A 71 3.73 -12.53 -1.50
N LEU A 72 4.00 -13.59 -2.27
CA LEU A 72 3.78 -14.96 -1.85
C LEU A 72 5.12 -15.53 -1.38
N THR A 73 5.12 -16.11 -0.19
CA THR A 73 6.29 -16.79 0.37
C THR A 73 5.87 -18.19 0.79
N SER A 74 6.71 -19.18 0.52
CA SER A 74 6.68 -20.43 1.25
C SER A 74 7.46 -20.18 2.54
N GLN A 75 6.82 -20.36 3.69
CA GLN A 75 7.60 -20.45 4.92
C GLN A 75 8.66 -21.55 4.81
#